data_AF-A0A2N9JCI4-F1
#
_entry.id   AF-A0A2N9JCI4-F1
#
_cell.length_a   1.000
_cell.length_b   1.000
_cell.length_c   1.000
_cell.angle_alpha   90.00
_cell.angle_beta   90.00
_cell.angle_gamma   90.00
#
_symmetry.space_group_name_H-M   'P 1'
#
loop_
_entity.id
_entity.type
_entity.pdbx_description
1 polymer ?
#
loop_
_entity_poly.entity_id
_entity_poly.type
_entity_poly.pdbx_seq_one_letter_code
_entity_poly.pdbx_strand_id
1 'polypeptide(L)'
;MSGILWFLVILVVLAVGIGLYAVSLYNGFARDRNMIQESWRQIDVELNRRYDLIPRLVETVRAYAAHERNTLEGVTRMRNQAAALAQQGGTAAQRAQAEEQLSAAVRNLIVSVEAYPQLQSNQNFLELQRELTDTEDRIAAGRRFYNANVRNYNTKIDSFPSNILAGMYHFEKATYFEVNDAEVRRAPDVNFGEISYRGDEQQGNAEPTNAQLNAAPQSSNDLPNPQGYQGQSYQAPAPGELNEQPQYQQQPPQQYQQQPPQQYQAPQPGQQYGQPQQYPQQGQGGQSSQGGQSNQGGYNPPQT
;
A
#
# COMPACT_ATOMS: atom_id res chain seq x y z
N MET A 1 -56.59 -22.44 14.66
CA MET A 1 -55.40 -23.26 14.32
C MET A 1 -54.62 -22.75 13.10
N SER A 2 -55.22 -21.96 12.19
CA SER A 2 -54.55 -21.39 11.01
C SER A 2 -53.50 -20.30 11.32
N GLY A 3 -53.75 -19.42 12.29
CA GLY A 3 -52.83 -18.30 12.59
C GLY A 3 -51.44 -18.72 13.12
N ILE A 4 -51.37 -19.78 13.93
CA ILE A 4 -50.11 -20.32 14.46
C ILE A 4 -49.27 -20.94 13.35
N LEU A 5 -49.90 -21.67 12.43
CA LEU A 5 -49.20 -22.24 11.27
C LEU A 5 -48.59 -21.15 10.38
N TRP A 6 -49.33 -20.08 10.08
CA TRP A 6 -48.80 -18.95 9.31
C TRP A 6 -47.66 -18.23 10.04
N PHE A 7 -47.78 -18.04 11.36
CA PHE A 7 -46.71 -17.46 12.17
C PHE A 7 -45.42 -18.30 12.10
N LEU A 8 -45.53 -19.62 12.25
CA LEU A 8 -44.38 -20.54 12.15
C LEU A 8 -43.74 -20.51 10.76
N VAL A 9 -44.55 -20.46 9.69
CA VAL A 9 -44.05 -20.34 8.31
C VAL A 9 -43.26 -19.04 8.12
N ILE A 10 -43.80 -17.91 8.61
CA ILE A 10 -43.11 -16.60 8.54
C ILE A 10 -41.78 -16.65 9.30
N LEU A 11 -41.75 -17.27 10.49
CA LEU A 11 -40.53 -17.40 11.29
C LEU A 11 -39.47 -18.24 10.59
N VAL A 12 -39.84 -19.35 9.97
CA VAL A 12 -38.92 -20.20 9.19
C VAL A 12 -38.38 -19.44 7.98
N VAL A 13 -39.23 -18.75 7.22
CA VAL A 13 -38.81 -17.95 6.06
C VAL A 13 -37.83 -16.86 6.49
N LEU A 14 -38.12 -16.15 7.58
CA LEU A 14 -37.22 -15.13 8.13
C LEU A 14 -35.87 -15.74 8.56
N ALA A 15 -35.88 -16.89 9.24
CA ALA A 15 -34.66 -17.57 9.65
C ALA A 15 -33.81 -18.01 8.46
N VAL A 16 -34.42 -18.56 7.41
CA VAL A 16 -33.73 -18.92 6.16
C VAL A 16 -33.15 -17.67 5.48
N GLY A 17 -33.90 -16.57 5.42
CA GLY A 17 -33.43 -15.30 4.87
C GLY A 17 -32.20 -14.76 5.60
N ILE A 18 -32.22 -14.77 6.93
CA ILE A 18 -31.06 -14.36 7.76
C ILE A 18 -29.87 -15.30 7.53
N GLY A 19 -30.11 -16.62 7.44
CA GLY A 19 -29.07 -17.60 7.17
C GLY A 19 -28.37 -17.37 5.83
N LEU A 20 -29.13 -17.17 4.76
CA LEU A 20 -28.59 -16.87 3.43
C LEU A 20 -27.80 -15.55 3.41
N TYR A 21 -28.29 -14.53 4.11
CA TYR A 21 -27.59 -13.26 4.26
C TYR A 21 -26.27 -13.41 5.02
N ALA A 22 -26.25 -14.19 6.11
CA ALA A 22 -25.03 -14.47 6.86
C ALA A 22 -23.97 -15.20 6.02
N VAL A 23 -24.39 -16.18 5.21
CA VAL A 23 -23.50 -16.88 4.27
C VAL A 23 -22.91 -15.91 3.23
N SER A 24 -23.72 -14.97 2.72
CA SER A 24 -23.26 -13.93 1.80
C SER A 24 -22.19 -13.04 2.44
N LEU A 25 -22.40 -12.58 3.68
CA LEU A 25 -21.43 -11.76 4.41
C LEU A 25 -20.13 -12.52 4.67
N TYR A 26 -20.20 -13.78 5.11
CA TYR A 26 -19.04 -14.62 5.35
C TYR A 26 -18.20 -14.81 4.09
N ASN A 27 -18.83 -15.18 2.97
CA ASN A 27 -18.15 -15.33 1.68
C ASN A 27 -17.56 -14.00 1.19
N GLY A 28 -18.24 -12.89 1.50
CA GLY A 28 -17.71 -11.56 1.24
C GLY A 28 -16.42 -11.30 2.01
N PHE A 29 -16.35 -11.58 3.31
CA PHE A 29 -15.12 -11.42 4.09
C PHE A 29 -13.99 -12.32 3.58
N ALA A 30 -14.29 -13.57 3.21
CA ALA A 30 -13.31 -14.47 2.62
C ALA A 30 -12.75 -13.92 1.29
N ARG A 31 -13.62 -13.36 0.44
CA ARG A 31 -13.21 -12.69 -0.80
C ARG A 31 -12.31 -11.49 -0.53
N ASP A 32 -12.69 -10.63 0.42
CA ASP A 32 -11.93 -9.44 0.77
C ASP A 32 -10.52 -9.81 1.29
N ARG A 33 -10.41 -10.85 2.13
CA ARG A 33 -9.10 -11.39 2.58
C ARG A 33 -8.25 -11.88 1.41
N ASN A 34 -8.84 -12.61 0.48
CA ASN A 34 -8.12 -13.09 -0.70
C ASN A 34 -7.64 -11.93 -1.58
N MET A 35 -8.44 -10.87 -1.74
CA MET A 35 -8.03 -9.67 -2.48
C MET A 35 -6.87 -8.92 -1.80
N ILE A 36 -6.88 -8.83 -0.46
CA ILE A 36 -5.76 -8.27 0.30
C ILE A 36 -4.49 -9.09 0.07
N GLN A 37 -4.57 -10.42 0.19
CA GLN A 37 -3.42 -11.31 -0.05
C GLN A 37 -2.90 -11.23 -1.48
N GLU A 38 -3.80 -11.15 -2.46
CA GLU A 38 -3.45 -10.99 -3.87
C GLU A 38 -2.70 -9.69 -4.12
N SER A 39 -3.27 -8.55 -3.67
CA SER A 39 -2.61 -7.25 -3.79
C SER A 39 -1.27 -7.18 -3.05
N TRP A 40 -1.14 -7.86 -1.91
CA TRP A 40 0.13 -8.00 -1.22
C TRP A 40 1.17 -8.76 -2.04
N ARG A 41 0.79 -9.88 -2.65
CA ARG A 41 1.69 -10.70 -3.47
C ARG A 41 2.23 -9.92 -4.67
N GLN A 42 1.40 -9.07 -5.28
CA GLN A 42 1.82 -8.19 -6.36
C GLN A 42 2.86 -7.15 -5.92
N ILE A 43 2.67 -6.55 -4.74
CA ILE A 43 3.68 -5.65 -4.15
C ILE A 43 4.98 -6.42 -3.88
N ASP A 44 4.89 -7.60 -3.27
CA ASP A 44 6.05 -8.40 -2.87
C ASP A 44 6.94 -8.80 -4.06
N VAL A 45 6.35 -9.10 -5.21
CA VAL A 45 7.09 -9.37 -6.46
C VAL A 45 7.93 -8.16 -6.88
N GLU A 46 7.34 -6.97 -6.89
CA GLU A 46 8.06 -5.75 -7.31
C GLU A 46 9.11 -5.31 -6.26
N LEU A 47 8.85 -5.54 -4.97
CA LEU A 47 9.87 -5.34 -3.92
C LEU A 47 11.09 -6.24 -4.13
N ASN A 48 10.88 -7.54 -4.41
CA ASN A 48 11.97 -8.46 -4.71
C ASN A 48 12.73 -8.04 -5.98
N ARG A 49 12.01 -7.65 -7.05
CA ARG A 49 12.64 -7.12 -8.25
C ARG A 49 13.54 -5.93 -7.93
N ARG A 50 13.09 -4.99 -7.11
CA ARG A 50 13.90 -3.85 -6.66
C ARG A 50 15.18 -4.31 -5.95
N TYR A 51 15.09 -5.30 -5.06
CA TYR A 51 16.27 -5.83 -4.37
C TYR A 51 17.28 -6.49 -5.30
N ASP A 52 16.84 -7.03 -6.44
CA ASP A 52 17.70 -7.67 -7.43
C ASP A 52 18.37 -6.66 -8.37
N LEU A 53 17.71 -5.52 -8.62
CA LEU A 53 18.22 -4.42 -9.44
C LEU A 53 19.27 -3.57 -8.69
N ILE A 54 19.09 -3.36 -7.39
CA ILE A 54 19.97 -2.49 -6.60
C ILE A 54 21.46 -2.90 -6.64
N PRO A 55 21.85 -4.18 -6.51
CA PRO A 55 23.26 -4.57 -6.63
C PRO A 55 23.86 -4.22 -7.99
N ARG A 56 23.08 -4.35 -9.07
CA ARG A 56 23.53 -3.99 -10.43
C ARG A 56 23.71 -2.49 -10.58
N LEU A 57 22.80 -1.69 -10.00
CA LEU A 57 22.94 -0.25 -9.90
C LEU A 57 24.22 0.13 -9.14
N VAL A 58 24.42 -0.44 -7.95
CA VAL A 58 25.59 -0.15 -7.10
C VAL A 58 26.90 -0.47 -7.82
N GLU A 59 26.97 -1.60 -8.52
CA GLU A 59 28.18 -1.98 -9.27
C GLU A 59 28.43 -1.03 -10.46
N THR A 60 27.37 -0.65 -11.18
CA THR A 60 27.47 0.27 -12.31
C THR A 60 27.95 1.65 -11.85
N VAL A 61 27.40 2.18 -10.75
CA VAL A 61 27.84 3.48 -10.20
C VAL A 61 29.27 3.39 -9.66
N ARG A 62 29.63 2.30 -8.96
CA ARG A 62 30.97 2.09 -8.40
C ARG A 62 32.07 2.17 -9.46
N ALA A 63 31.82 1.68 -10.67
CA ALA A 63 32.78 1.71 -11.77
C ALA A 63 33.17 3.13 -12.21
N TYR A 64 32.32 4.13 -11.98
CA TYR A 64 32.52 5.52 -12.42
C TYR A 64 32.70 6.50 -11.25
N ALA A 65 32.16 6.19 -10.07
CA ALA A 65 32.09 7.09 -8.92
C ALA A 65 32.75 6.46 -7.67
N ALA A 66 34.05 6.15 -7.76
CA ALA A 66 34.79 5.49 -6.67
C ALA A 66 34.83 6.29 -5.35
N HIS A 67 34.54 7.60 -5.39
CA HIS A 67 34.47 8.48 -4.22
C HIS A 67 33.12 8.42 -3.48
N GLU A 68 32.07 7.83 -4.08
CA GLU A 68 30.72 7.71 -3.51
C GLU A 68 30.54 6.51 -2.57
N ARG A 69 31.62 6.05 -1.91
CA ARG A 69 31.59 4.81 -1.09
C ARG A 69 30.52 4.85 -0.02
N ASN A 70 30.43 5.95 0.71
CA ASN A 70 29.45 6.12 1.80
C ASN A 70 28.01 6.03 1.28
N THR A 71 27.73 6.61 0.12
CA THR A 71 26.42 6.58 -0.54
C THR A 71 26.06 5.14 -0.96
N LEU A 72 27.00 4.45 -1.63
CA LEU A 72 26.82 3.07 -2.09
C LEU A 72 26.64 2.07 -0.93
N GLU A 73 27.39 2.25 0.16
CA GLU A 73 27.26 1.47 1.40
C GLU A 73 25.91 1.73 2.08
N GLY A 74 25.47 2.99 2.10
CA GLY A 74 24.14 3.40 2.57
C GLY A 74 23.03 2.64 1.85
N VAL A 75 23.04 2.65 0.51
CA VAL A 75 22.05 1.92 -0.31
C VAL A 75 22.11 0.41 -0.06
N THR A 76 23.31 -0.16 -0.03
CA THR A 76 23.50 -1.60 0.21
C THR A 76 22.94 -2.03 1.57
N ARG A 77 23.21 -1.24 2.62
CA ARG A 77 22.71 -1.47 3.98
C ARG A 77 21.18 -1.40 4.03
N MET A 78 20.58 -0.35 3.45
CA MET A 78 19.11 -0.21 3.43
C MET A 78 18.44 -1.36 2.67
N ARG A 79 19.05 -1.81 1.57
CA ARG A 79 18.56 -2.97 0.79
C ARG A 79 18.60 -4.24 1.63
N ASN A 80 19.70 -4.48 2.33
CA ASN A 80 19.85 -5.65 3.20
C ASN A 80 18.85 -5.62 4.37
N GLN A 81 18.62 -4.45 4.97
CA GLN A 81 17.63 -4.28 6.03
C GLN A 81 16.21 -4.57 5.54
N ALA A 82 15.81 -4.01 4.40
CA ALA A 82 14.50 -4.25 3.80
C ALA A 82 14.29 -5.74 3.44
N ALA A 83 15.28 -6.36 2.77
CA ALA A 83 15.22 -7.76 2.40
C ALA A 83 15.20 -8.71 3.62
N ALA A 84 15.99 -8.43 4.65
CA ALA A 84 15.97 -9.21 5.88
C ALA A 84 14.60 -9.14 6.59
N LEU A 85 14.00 -7.95 6.64
CA LEU A 85 12.69 -7.77 7.25
C LEU A 85 11.57 -8.48 6.46
N ALA A 86 11.68 -8.53 5.13
CA ALA A 86 10.78 -9.31 4.29
C ALA A 86 10.86 -10.82 4.61
N GLN A 87 12.06 -11.35 4.83
CA GLN A 87 12.28 -12.76 5.18
C GLN A 87 11.82 -13.11 6.61
N GLN A 88 11.95 -12.19 7.55
CA GLN A 88 11.57 -12.38 8.94
C GLN A 88 10.05 -12.28 9.19
N GLY A 89 9.26 -11.95 8.17
CA GLY A 89 7.82 -11.79 8.30
C GLY A 89 7.41 -10.54 9.08
N GLY A 90 8.19 -9.45 8.96
CA GLY A 90 7.85 -8.17 9.58
C GLY A 90 6.44 -7.69 9.21
N THR A 91 5.81 -6.96 10.12
CA THR A 91 4.46 -6.41 9.89
C THR A 91 4.44 -5.50 8.66
N ALA A 92 3.26 -5.32 8.03
CA ALA A 92 3.12 -4.44 6.86
C ALA A 92 3.64 -3.02 7.13
N ALA A 93 3.42 -2.48 8.34
CA ALA A 93 3.91 -1.15 8.72
C ALA A 93 5.45 -1.11 8.87
N GLN A 94 6.06 -2.11 9.50
CA GLN A 94 7.53 -2.18 9.61
C GLN A 94 8.18 -2.33 8.23
N ARG A 95 7.61 -3.20 7.38
CA ARG A 95 8.07 -3.35 5.99
C ARG A 95 7.95 -2.03 5.24
N ALA A 96 6.81 -1.34 5.34
CA ALA A 96 6.62 -0.03 4.71
C ALA A 96 7.70 0.99 5.07
N GLN A 97 8.09 1.05 6.35
CA GLN A 97 9.15 1.95 6.82
C GLN A 97 10.51 1.62 6.22
N ALA A 98 10.91 0.34 6.21
CA ALA A 98 12.18 -0.08 5.62
C ALA A 98 12.21 0.16 4.10
N GLU A 99 11.09 -0.11 3.41
CA GLU A 99 10.99 0.13 1.97
C GLU A 99 11.08 1.62 1.61
N GLU A 100 10.58 2.51 2.46
CA GLU A 100 10.64 3.95 2.26
C GLU A 100 12.07 4.50 2.46
N GLN A 101 12.77 4.01 3.50
CA GLN A 101 14.18 4.34 3.72
C GLN A 101 15.05 3.86 2.54
N LEU A 102 14.78 2.67 2.02
CA LEU A 102 15.46 2.17 0.83
C LEU A 102 15.16 3.04 -0.41
N SER A 103 13.89 3.37 -0.63
CA SER A 103 13.47 4.24 -1.75
C SER A 103 14.18 5.60 -1.68
N ALA A 104 14.29 6.20 -0.49
CA ALA A 104 15.03 7.45 -0.28
C ALA A 104 16.54 7.30 -0.56
N ALA A 105 17.17 6.21 -0.10
CA ALA A 105 18.58 5.96 -0.36
C ALA A 105 18.87 5.79 -1.86
N VAL A 106 18.02 5.07 -2.59
CA VAL A 106 18.15 4.91 -4.05
C VAL A 106 17.98 6.24 -4.78
N ARG A 107 17.00 7.06 -4.39
CA ARG A 107 16.84 8.42 -4.96
C ARG A 107 18.09 9.27 -4.74
N ASN A 108 18.65 9.28 -3.52
CA ASN A 108 19.86 10.03 -3.21
C ASN A 108 21.07 9.57 -4.05
N LEU A 109 21.20 8.25 -4.29
CA LEU A 109 22.21 7.71 -5.18
C LEU A 109 22.01 8.16 -6.63
N ILE A 110 20.78 8.22 -7.13
CA ILE A 110 20.49 8.71 -8.48
C ILE A 110 20.86 10.20 -8.60
N VAL A 111 20.59 11.01 -7.58
CA VAL A 111 20.98 12.42 -7.55
C VAL A 111 22.50 12.58 -7.54
N SER A 112 23.25 11.76 -6.78
CA SER A 112 24.72 11.86 -6.75
C SER A 112 25.37 11.56 -8.11
N VAL A 113 24.67 10.83 -9.00
CA VAL A 113 25.16 10.54 -10.36
C VAL A 113 25.22 11.80 -11.24
N GLU A 114 24.54 12.89 -10.88
CA GLU A 114 24.60 14.15 -11.63
C GLU A 114 26.01 14.76 -11.69
N ALA A 115 26.85 14.46 -10.71
CA ALA A 115 28.26 14.87 -10.70
C ALA A 115 29.14 14.10 -11.71
N TYR A 116 28.61 13.06 -12.37
CA TYR A 116 29.35 12.13 -13.22
C TYR A 116 28.76 12.04 -14.63
N PRO A 117 29.09 12.97 -15.56
CA PRO A 117 28.49 13.02 -16.90
C PRO A 117 28.65 11.74 -17.73
N GLN A 118 29.78 11.03 -17.57
CA GLN A 118 30.02 9.77 -18.27
C GLN A 118 28.96 8.71 -17.89
N LEU A 119 28.54 8.69 -16.62
CA LEU A 119 27.54 7.76 -16.11
C LEU A 119 26.12 8.16 -16.56
N GLN A 120 25.83 9.46 -16.64
CA GLN A 120 24.55 9.95 -17.19
C GLN A 120 24.32 9.53 -18.64
N SER A 121 25.40 9.37 -19.43
CA SER A 121 25.34 8.90 -20.81
C SER A 121 25.45 7.37 -20.96
N ASN A 122 25.66 6.64 -19.86
CA ASN A 122 25.86 5.20 -19.92
C ASN A 122 24.51 4.48 -20.14
N GLN A 123 24.38 3.76 -21.25
CA GLN A 123 23.13 3.08 -21.60
C GLN A 123 22.68 2.04 -20.58
N ASN A 124 23.60 1.27 -19.99
CA ASN A 124 23.26 0.27 -18.96
C ASN A 124 22.72 0.94 -17.69
N PHE A 125 23.30 2.08 -17.29
CA PHE A 125 22.82 2.86 -16.16
C PHE A 125 21.42 3.44 -16.42
N LEU A 126 21.21 4.03 -17.61
CA LEU A 126 19.91 4.59 -17.99
C LEU A 126 18.81 3.52 -18.05
N GLU A 127 19.14 2.32 -18.52
CA GLU A 127 18.21 1.18 -18.50
C GLU A 127 17.86 0.76 -17.06
N LEU A 128 18.86 0.58 -16.19
CA LEU A 128 18.64 0.25 -14.78
C LEU A 128 17.82 1.32 -14.04
N GLN A 129 18.07 2.61 -14.33
CA GLN A 129 17.30 3.70 -13.77
C GLN A 129 15.83 3.63 -14.19
N ARG A 130 15.55 3.34 -15.47
CA ARG A 130 14.17 3.14 -15.96
C ARG A 130 13.51 1.94 -15.30
N GLU A 131 14.18 0.79 -15.24
CA GLU A 131 13.63 -0.40 -14.59
C GLU A 131 13.30 -0.16 -13.10
N LEU A 132 14.19 0.54 -12.38
CA LEU A 132 13.95 0.91 -10.98
C LEU A 132 12.80 1.90 -10.83
N THR A 133 12.68 2.88 -11.72
CA THR A 133 11.58 3.85 -11.73
C THR A 133 10.25 3.15 -11.99
N ASP A 134 10.18 2.30 -13.02
CA ASP A 134 8.99 1.50 -13.33
C ASP A 134 8.60 0.60 -12.16
N THR A 135 9.59 0.00 -11.49
CA THR A 135 9.38 -0.84 -10.31
C THR A 135 8.81 0.00 -9.15
N GLU A 136 9.34 1.19 -8.90
CA GLU A 136 8.84 2.08 -7.84
C GLU A 136 7.41 2.56 -8.11
N ASP A 137 7.08 2.89 -9.36
CA ASP A 137 5.73 3.29 -9.75
C ASP A 137 4.71 2.16 -9.55
N ARG A 138 5.11 0.92 -9.89
CA ARG A 138 4.28 -0.28 -9.65
C ARG A 138 4.14 -0.58 -8.17
N ILE A 139 5.20 -0.44 -7.39
CA ILE A 139 5.12 -0.54 -5.92
C ILE A 139 4.10 0.49 -5.42
N ALA A 140 4.25 1.77 -5.78
CA ALA A 140 3.36 2.84 -5.33
C ALA A 140 1.89 2.60 -5.71
N ALA A 141 1.62 2.16 -6.94
CA ALA A 141 0.28 1.76 -7.38
C ALA A 141 -0.25 0.57 -6.57
N GLY A 142 0.57 -0.45 -6.37
CA GLY A 142 0.27 -1.60 -5.53
C GLY A 142 -0.08 -1.20 -4.09
N ARG A 143 0.69 -0.32 -3.46
CA ARG A 143 0.41 0.19 -2.09
C ARG A 143 -0.98 0.83 -2.02
N ARG A 144 -1.32 1.69 -3.00
CA ARG A 144 -2.64 2.33 -3.07
C ARG A 144 -3.76 1.29 -3.17
N PHE A 145 -3.59 0.29 -4.03
CA PHE A 145 -4.57 -0.77 -4.22
C PHE A 145 -4.73 -1.67 -2.99
N TYR A 146 -3.62 -2.11 -2.38
CA TYR A 146 -3.61 -2.88 -1.14
C TYR A 146 -4.31 -2.10 0.00
N ASN A 147 -3.93 -0.83 0.21
CA ASN A 147 -4.54 -0.01 1.26
C ASN A 147 -6.03 0.22 1.00
N ALA A 148 -6.47 0.35 -0.26
CA ALA A 148 -7.89 0.42 -0.59
C ALA A 148 -8.65 -0.86 -0.20
N ASN A 149 -8.06 -2.04 -0.47
CA ASN A 149 -8.63 -3.33 -0.09
C ASN A 149 -8.69 -3.50 1.43
N VAL A 150 -7.60 -3.16 2.14
CA VAL A 150 -7.54 -3.15 3.61
C VAL A 150 -8.61 -2.24 4.20
N ARG A 151 -8.79 -1.04 3.65
CA ARG A 151 -9.84 -0.11 4.07
C ARG A 151 -11.24 -0.71 3.89
N ASN A 152 -11.55 -1.26 2.72
CA ASN A 152 -12.87 -1.83 2.45
C ASN A 152 -13.18 -2.99 3.42
N TYR A 153 -12.20 -3.87 3.64
CA TYR A 153 -12.31 -4.98 4.59
C TYR A 153 -12.47 -4.51 6.04
N ASN A 154 -11.65 -3.55 6.50
CA ASN A 154 -11.73 -3.01 7.86
C ASN A 154 -13.05 -2.28 8.09
N THR A 155 -13.53 -1.48 7.12
CA THR A 155 -14.85 -0.83 7.18
C THR A 155 -15.97 -1.87 7.32
N LYS A 156 -15.88 -3.00 6.60
CA LYS A 156 -16.87 -4.08 6.69
C LYS A 156 -16.84 -4.79 8.03
N ILE A 157 -15.67 -4.94 8.65
CA ILE A 157 -15.54 -5.45 10.03
C ILE A 157 -16.24 -4.50 11.00
N ASP A 158 -16.15 -3.18 10.80
CA ASP A 158 -16.72 -2.18 11.71
C ASP A 158 -18.22 -1.91 11.48
N SER A 159 -18.74 -2.23 10.28
CA SER A 159 -20.10 -1.86 9.87
C SER A 159 -21.16 -2.82 10.38
N PHE A 160 -22.32 -2.31 10.81
CA PHE A 160 -23.50 -3.14 11.08
C PHE A 160 -24.22 -3.50 9.76
N PRO A 161 -24.70 -4.75 9.58
CA PRO A 161 -24.71 -5.86 10.55
C PRO A 161 -23.48 -6.80 10.47
N SER A 162 -22.52 -6.52 9.58
CA SER A 162 -21.37 -7.41 9.35
C SER A 162 -20.40 -7.53 10.52
N ASN A 163 -20.35 -6.54 11.42
CA ASN A 163 -19.56 -6.54 12.64
C ASN A 163 -19.93 -7.66 13.63
N ILE A 164 -21.19 -8.06 13.69
CA ILE A 164 -21.65 -9.18 14.53
C ILE A 164 -21.02 -10.48 14.04
N LEU A 165 -21.11 -10.75 12.74
CA LEU A 165 -20.48 -11.92 12.13
C LEU A 165 -18.95 -11.83 12.21
N ALA A 166 -18.38 -10.63 12.06
CA ALA A 166 -16.95 -10.43 12.21
C ALA A 166 -16.47 -10.85 13.62
N GLY A 167 -17.19 -10.43 14.66
CA GLY A 167 -16.91 -10.84 16.04
C GLY A 167 -17.10 -12.33 16.28
N MET A 168 -18.21 -12.92 15.80
CA MET A 168 -18.52 -14.35 15.99
C MET A 168 -17.51 -15.29 15.31
N TYR A 169 -16.98 -14.90 14.15
CA TYR A 169 -16.07 -15.72 13.34
C TYR A 169 -14.61 -15.21 13.37
N HIS A 170 -14.27 -14.30 14.29
CA HIS A 170 -12.92 -13.77 14.49
C HIS A 170 -12.30 -13.17 13.21
N PHE A 171 -13.06 -12.36 12.49
CA PHE A 171 -12.52 -11.54 11.41
C PHE A 171 -11.77 -10.32 11.96
N GLU A 172 -10.43 -10.42 12.02
CA GLU A 172 -9.55 -9.35 12.49
C GLU A 172 -9.23 -8.34 11.39
N LYS A 173 -8.96 -7.09 11.79
CA LYS A 173 -8.56 -6.00 10.89
C LYS A 173 -7.20 -6.26 10.25
N ALA A 174 -7.07 -5.93 8.97
CA ALA A 174 -5.80 -5.95 8.28
C ALA A 174 -5.02 -4.65 8.54
N THR A 175 -3.69 -4.75 8.51
CA THR A 175 -2.79 -3.61 8.71
C THR A 175 -2.51 -2.93 7.37
N TYR A 176 -2.52 -1.60 7.34
CA TYR A 176 -2.14 -0.83 6.15
C TYR A 176 -0.64 -0.93 5.86
N PHE A 177 -0.28 -0.85 4.58
CA PHE A 177 1.11 -0.77 4.14
C PHE A 177 1.52 0.69 3.98
N GLU A 178 1.61 1.38 5.11
CA GLU A 178 1.97 2.80 5.22
C GLU A 178 2.88 3.01 6.43
N VAL A 179 3.68 4.08 6.40
CA VAL A 179 4.41 4.49 7.58
C VAL A 179 3.38 5.10 8.53
N ASN A 180 3.15 4.41 9.65
CA ASN A 180 2.33 4.93 10.74
C ASN A 180 3.14 5.99 11.49
N ASP A 181 3.41 7.12 10.85
CA ASP A 181 3.90 8.28 11.57
C ASP A 181 2.69 9.08 12.06
N ALA A 182 2.41 8.95 13.36
CA ALA A 182 1.43 9.81 14.00
C ALA A 182 1.79 11.30 13.84
N GLU A 183 3.08 11.62 13.62
CA GLU A 183 3.57 12.98 13.41
C GLU A 183 3.23 13.52 12.01
N VAL A 184 3.27 12.70 10.95
CA VAL A 184 2.88 13.11 9.58
C VAL A 184 1.37 13.40 9.49
N ARG A 185 0.57 12.82 10.39
CA ARG A 185 -0.88 13.09 10.49
C ARG A 185 -1.24 14.25 11.42
N ARG A 186 -0.28 14.84 12.17
CA ARG A 186 -0.55 16.08 12.91
C ARG A 186 -0.60 17.23 11.90
N ALA A 187 -1.73 17.94 11.84
CA ALA A 187 -1.80 19.19 11.11
C ALA A 187 -0.71 20.15 11.64
N PRO A 188 -0.03 20.94 10.78
CA PRO A 188 0.93 21.93 11.24
C PRO A 188 0.26 22.87 12.24
N ASP A 189 0.85 23.02 13.42
CA ASP A 189 0.41 24.02 14.39
C ASP A 189 0.89 25.38 13.90
N VAL A 190 0.08 26.04 13.07
CA VAL A 190 0.39 27.36 12.54
C VAL A 190 -0.05 28.39 13.59
N ASN A 191 0.88 28.75 14.46
CA ASN A 191 0.74 29.92 15.31
C ASN A 191 1.05 31.17 14.47
N PHE A 192 0.01 31.82 13.97
CA PHE A 192 0.13 33.21 13.51
C PHE A 192 0.34 34.06 14.75
N GLY A 193 1.60 34.22 15.15
CA GLY A 193 1.98 35.09 16.26
C GLY A 193 1.20 36.38 16.17
N GLU A 194 0.58 36.74 17.29
CA GLU A 194 -0.23 37.93 17.51
C GLU A 194 0.17 39.02 16.52
N ILE A 195 -0.72 39.32 15.56
CA ILE A 195 -0.53 40.47 14.67
C ILE A 195 -0.66 41.67 15.60
N SER A 196 0.44 42.01 16.27
CA SER A 196 0.58 43.18 17.07
C SER A 196 0.39 44.32 16.11
N TYR A 197 -0.82 44.87 16.12
CA TYR A 197 -1.10 46.19 15.59
C TYR A 197 -0.07 47.12 16.22
N ARG A 198 0.96 47.44 15.44
CA ARG A 198 1.91 48.49 15.78
C ARG A 198 1.08 49.77 15.80
N GLY A 199 0.88 50.28 17.00
CA GLY A 199 0.04 51.42 17.26
C GLY A 199 0.52 52.66 16.50
N ASP A 200 -0.44 53.32 15.87
CA ASP A 200 -0.35 54.73 15.54
C ASP A 200 -1.13 55.46 16.64
N GLU A 201 -0.40 56.16 17.51
CA GLU A 201 -0.96 57.02 18.55
C GLU A 201 -1.73 58.19 17.92
N GLN A 202 -2.97 58.47 18.35
CA GLN A 202 -3.43 59.83 18.68
C GLN A 202 -4.88 59.87 19.22
N GLN A 203 -4.98 60.19 20.51
CA GLN A 203 -5.71 61.35 21.03
C GLN A 203 -7.26 61.34 21.02
N GLY A 204 -7.83 61.11 22.22
CA GLY A 204 -8.98 61.88 22.71
C GLY A 204 -10.39 61.29 22.53
N ASN A 205 -11.11 61.25 23.66
CA ASN A 205 -12.57 61.19 23.84
C ASN A 205 -13.32 59.84 23.79
N ALA A 206 -13.78 59.48 25.00
CA ALA A 206 -15.12 58.98 25.38
C ALA A 206 -15.59 57.60 24.88
N GLU A 207 -15.74 56.69 25.85
CA GLU A 207 -16.59 55.50 25.74
C GLU A 207 -18.03 55.89 25.35
N PRO A 208 -18.64 55.30 24.32
CA PRO A 208 -20.05 55.47 24.08
C PRO A 208 -20.84 54.57 25.04
N THR A 209 -21.48 55.19 26.04
CA THR A 209 -22.51 54.52 26.85
C THR A 209 -23.73 54.12 26.00
N ASN A 210 -24.46 53.09 26.43
CA ASN A 210 -25.64 52.50 25.78
C ASN A 210 -26.84 53.46 25.50
N ALA A 211 -26.70 54.76 25.72
CA ALA A 211 -27.75 55.75 25.51
C ALA A 211 -27.89 56.26 24.07
N GLN A 212 -26.96 55.93 23.15
CA GLN A 212 -27.03 56.36 21.75
C GLN A 212 -27.84 55.45 20.81
N LEU A 213 -28.38 54.34 21.31
CA LEU A 213 -29.16 53.39 20.51
C LEU A 213 -30.65 53.78 20.32
N ASN A 214 -31.12 54.90 20.90
CA ASN A 214 -32.57 55.16 21.01
C ASN A 214 -33.06 56.57 20.62
N ALA A 215 -32.41 57.22 19.65
CA ALA A 215 -32.96 58.45 19.04
C ALA A 215 -32.94 58.38 17.51
N ALA A 216 -34.10 58.04 16.92
CA ALA A 216 -34.45 58.40 15.55
C ALA A 216 -35.10 59.80 15.57
N PRO A 217 -34.92 60.67 14.55
CA PRO A 217 -35.62 60.45 13.28
C PRO A 217 -34.94 60.94 11.97
N GLN A 218 -35.30 60.23 10.90
CA GLN A 218 -35.66 60.67 9.54
C GLN A 218 -34.62 61.07 8.46
N SER A 219 -34.67 60.25 7.39
CA SER A 219 -34.72 60.61 5.96
C SER A 219 -33.43 60.89 5.17
N SER A 220 -32.92 59.85 4.50
CA SER A 220 -32.60 59.92 3.07
C SER A 220 -32.59 58.50 2.49
N ASN A 221 -33.52 58.25 1.59
CA ASN A 221 -33.84 56.97 0.99
C ASN A 221 -32.96 56.77 -0.25
N ASP A 222 -31.71 56.34 -0.06
CA ASP A 222 -30.82 55.98 -1.17
C ASP A 222 -30.02 54.71 -0.82
N LEU A 223 -30.67 53.56 -0.97
CA LEU A 223 -29.95 52.31 -1.19
C LEU A 223 -29.65 52.19 -2.70
N PRO A 224 -28.39 51.97 -3.11
CA PRO A 224 -28.08 51.56 -4.46
C PRO A 224 -28.75 50.22 -4.77
N ASN A 225 -29.64 50.27 -5.75
CA ASN A 225 -30.31 49.15 -6.40
C ASN A 225 -29.32 48.05 -6.86
N PRO A 226 -29.43 46.77 -6.45
CA PRO A 226 -28.64 45.68 -7.00
C PRO A 226 -29.17 45.19 -8.37
N GLN A 227 -29.64 46.09 -9.23
CA GLN A 227 -29.85 45.82 -10.66
C GLN A 227 -28.59 46.23 -11.43
N GLY A 228 -27.56 45.41 -11.31
CA GLY A 228 -26.28 45.61 -12.01
C GLY A 228 -25.62 44.33 -12.54
N TYR A 229 -26.18 43.16 -12.27
CA TYR A 229 -25.77 41.93 -12.93
C TYR A 229 -26.88 41.52 -13.90
N GLN A 230 -26.79 42.04 -15.13
CA GLN A 230 -27.50 41.46 -16.26
C GLN A 230 -27.02 40.02 -16.40
N GLY A 231 -27.96 39.08 -16.28
CA GLY A 231 -27.69 37.66 -16.48
C GLY A 231 -27.09 37.44 -17.86
N GLN A 232 -25.86 36.92 -17.90
CA GLN A 232 -25.32 36.31 -19.10
C GLN A 232 -26.11 35.02 -19.33
N SER A 233 -27.15 35.10 -20.14
CA SER A 233 -27.79 33.93 -20.74
C SER A 233 -26.74 33.22 -21.58
N TYR A 234 -26.25 32.09 -21.11
CA TYR A 234 -25.50 31.17 -21.96
C TYR A 234 -26.48 30.63 -23.02
N GLN A 235 -26.40 31.19 -24.23
CA GLN A 235 -27.01 30.60 -25.41
C GLN A 235 -26.28 29.28 -25.69
N ALA A 236 -27.01 28.17 -25.72
CA ALA A 236 -26.46 26.92 -26.25
C ALA A 236 -26.11 27.12 -27.74
N PRO A 237 -24.92 26.68 -28.22
CA PRO A 237 -24.59 26.75 -29.62
C PRO A 237 -25.54 25.88 -30.46
N ALA A 238 -25.84 26.35 -31.68
CA ALA A 238 -26.72 25.67 -32.61
C ALA A 238 -26.18 24.26 -32.97
N PRO A 239 -27.07 23.27 -33.20
CA PRO A 239 -26.65 21.95 -33.62
C PRO A 239 -26.26 21.98 -35.10
N GLY A 240 -24.96 21.94 -35.39
CA GLY A 240 -24.47 21.78 -36.75
C GLY A 240 -23.00 22.18 -36.89
N GLU A 241 -22.23 21.26 -37.47
CA GLU A 241 -20.86 21.42 -37.98
C GLU A 241 -19.71 21.35 -36.96
N LEU A 242 -19.60 20.19 -36.31
CA LEU A 242 -18.30 19.69 -35.89
C LEU A 242 -17.73 18.81 -37.01
N ASN A 243 -16.81 19.38 -37.78
CA ASN A 243 -15.88 18.62 -38.61
C ASN A 243 -15.05 17.66 -37.72
N GLU A 244 -15.28 16.37 -37.98
CA GLU A 244 -14.33 15.25 -37.95
C GLU A 244 -13.29 15.21 -36.81
N GLN A 245 -13.69 14.59 -35.71
CA GLN A 245 -12.75 13.95 -34.78
C GLN A 245 -12.16 12.67 -35.43
N PRO A 246 -10.87 12.35 -35.22
CA PRO A 246 -10.29 11.10 -35.72
C PRO A 246 -11.02 9.91 -35.09
N GLN A 247 -11.63 9.09 -35.95
CA GLN A 247 -12.24 7.82 -35.60
C GLN A 247 -11.18 6.89 -35.02
N TYR A 248 -11.20 6.68 -33.70
CA TYR A 248 -10.57 5.50 -33.12
C TYR A 248 -11.38 4.29 -33.57
N GLN A 249 -10.85 3.60 -34.58
CA GLN A 249 -11.43 2.37 -35.08
C GLN A 249 -11.33 1.33 -33.95
N GLN A 250 -12.43 1.14 -33.23
CA GLN A 250 -12.57 0.07 -32.25
C GLN A 250 -12.45 -1.25 -33.00
N GLN A 251 -11.27 -1.87 -32.93
CA GLN A 251 -11.14 -3.28 -33.27
C GLN A 251 -12.05 -4.07 -32.31
N PRO A 252 -12.94 -4.94 -32.81
CA PRO A 252 -13.74 -5.78 -31.95
C PRO A 252 -12.80 -6.63 -31.08
N PRO A 253 -13.15 -6.88 -29.81
CA PRO A 253 -12.36 -7.74 -28.96
C PRO A 253 -12.22 -9.11 -29.65
N GLN A 254 -10.97 -9.54 -29.85
CA GLN A 254 -10.68 -10.91 -30.24
C GLN A 254 -11.42 -11.82 -29.26
N GLN A 255 -12.37 -12.61 -29.76
CA GLN A 255 -12.94 -13.68 -28.99
C GLN A 255 -11.79 -14.61 -28.64
N TYR A 256 -11.37 -14.59 -27.38
CA TYR A 256 -10.57 -15.67 -26.83
C TYR A 256 -11.42 -16.94 -26.99
N GLN A 257 -11.14 -17.72 -28.04
CA GLN A 257 -11.60 -19.09 -28.13
C GLN A 257 -11.04 -19.79 -26.90
N GLN A 258 -11.90 -19.95 -25.91
CA GLN A 258 -11.65 -20.80 -24.76
C GLN A 258 -11.39 -22.19 -25.31
N GLN A 259 -10.12 -22.58 -25.37
CA GLN A 259 -9.79 -23.98 -25.50
C GLN A 259 -10.47 -24.69 -24.33
N PRO A 260 -11.24 -25.77 -24.58
CA PRO A 260 -11.82 -26.53 -23.49
C PRO A 260 -10.69 -26.99 -22.56
N PRO A 261 -10.91 -27.02 -21.25
CA PRO A 261 -9.91 -27.56 -20.34
C PRO A 261 -9.56 -28.98 -20.79
N GLN A 262 -8.27 -29.22 -20.98
CA GLN A 262 -7.75 -30.59 -21.07
C GLN A 262 -8.32 -31.34 -19.86
N GLN A 263 -9.15 -32.34 -20.12
CA GLN A 263 -9.64 -33.20 -19.05
C GLN A 263 -8.41 -33.79 -18.37
N TYR A 264 -8.18 -33.38 -17.12
CA TYR A 264 -7.23 -34.07 -16.26
C TYR A 264 -7.78 -35.49 -16.07
N GLN A 265 -7.27 -36.42 -16.87
CA GLN A 265 -7.46 -37.83 -16.66
C GLN A 265 -6.71 -38.16 -15.38
N ALA A 266 -7.44 -38.51 -14.32
CA ALA A 266 -6.83 -39.02 -13.11
C ALA A 266 -5.93 -40.22 -13.47
N PRO A 267 -4.69 -40.30 -12.95
CA PRO A 267 -3.86 -41.49 -13.13
C PRO A 267 -4.64 -42.70 -12.63
N GLN A 268 -4.77 -43.73 -13.46
CA GLN A 268 -5.37 -44.99 -13.03
C GLN A 268 -4.56 -45.59 -11.87
N PRO A 269 -5.22 -46.18 -10.85
CA PRO A 269 -4.51 -46.81 -9.75
C PRO A 269 -3.87 -48.09 -10.26
N GLY A 270 -2.54 -48.07 -10.44
CA GLY A 270 -1.78 -49.25 -10.81
C GLY A 270 -0.66 -48.98 -11.80
N GLN A 271 0.27 -48.09 -11.47
CA GLN A 271 1.64 -48.21 -11.98
C GLN A 271 2.64 -47.94 -10.86
N GLN A 272 3.56 -48.88 -10.80
CA GLN A 272 4.54 -49.18 -9.76
C GLN A 272 5.47 -47.99 -9.47
N TYR A 273 5.61 -47.63 -8.19
CA TYR A 273 6.60 -46.66 -7.73
C TYR A 273 8.02 -47.18 -8.02
N GLY A 274 8.70 -46.53 -8.97
CA GLY A 274 10.14 -46.65 -9.14
C GLY A 274 10.87 -46.00 -7.95
N GLN A 275 11.89 -46.68 -7.47
CA GLN A 275 12.71 -46.32 -6.31
C GLN A 275 13.36 -44.93 -6.44
N PRO A 276 13.61 -44.20 -5.34
CA PRO A 276 14.37 -42.95 -5.39
C PRO A 276 15.85 -43.21 -5.71
N GLN A 277 16.38 -42.47 -6.69
CA GLN A 277 17.81 -42.41 -7.02
C GLN A 277 18.61 -41.90 -5.83
N GLN A 278 19.63 -42.66 -5.43
CA GLN A 278 20.67 -42.23 -4.49
C GLN A 278 21.68 -41.36 -5.25
N TYR A 279 21.97 -40.17 -4.71
CA TYR A 279 23.07 -39.32 -5.18
C TYR A 279 24.41 -39.87 -4.67
N PRO A 280 25.47 -39.94 -5.51
CA PRO A 280 26.80 -40.33 -5.05
C PRO A 280 27.50 -39.17 -4.32
N GLN A 281 27.93 -39.42 -3.09
CA GLN A 281 28.89 -38.55 -2.39
C GLN A 281 30.26 -38.65 -3.05
N GLN A 282 30.80 -37.49 -3.45
CA GLN A 282 32.19 -37.35 -3.88
C GLN A 282 33.13 -37.44 -2.68
N GLY A 283 34.19 -38.24 -2.86
CA GLY A 283 35.22 -38.44 -1.86
C GLY A 283 36.08 -37.19 -1.61
N GLN A 284 36.49 -37.03 -0.35
CA GLN A 284 37.73 -36.38 0.00
C GLN A 284 38.66 -37.42 0.61
N GLY A 285 39.85 -37.51 0.02
CA GLY A 285 40.91 -38.41 0.42
C GLY A 285 41.53 -37.99 1.75
N GLY A 286 41.87 -39.04 2.51
CA GLY A 286 43.05 -39.25 3.35
C GLY A 286 43.79 -38.05 3.94
N GLN A 287 43.91 -38.08 5.26
CA GLN A 287 45.22 -38.05 5.91
C GLN A 287 45.19 -38.77 7.26
N SER A 288 46.16 -39.65 7.42
CA SER A 288 46.50 -40.53 8.54
C SER A 288 47.14 -39.79 9.72
N SER A 289 46.88 -40.21 10.97
CA SER A 289 47.92 -40.79 11.87
C SER A 289 47.46 -40.98 13.33
N GLN A 290 47.64 -42.24 13.78
CA GLN A 290 48.29 -42.70 15.03
C GLN A 290 47.80 -42.28 16.44
N GLY A 291 47.62 -43.34 17.27
CA GLY A 291 47.88 -43.38 18.71
C GLY A 291 46.77 -42.78 19.59
N GLY A 292 46.27 -43.37 20.67
CA GLY A 292 46.62 -44.53 21.48
C GLY A 292 45.91 -44.38 22.83
N GLN A 293 45.67 -45.50 23.53
CA GLN A 293 45.63 -45.64 25.00
C GLN A 293 44.56 -44.82 25.78
N SER A 294 43.49 -45.45 26.27
CA SER A 294 43.36 -46.11 27.59
C SER A 294 43.38 -45.19 28.82
N ASN A 295 42.23 -45.05 29.51
CA ASN A 295 42.00 -45.07 30.98
C ASN A 295 40.63 -44.46 31.30
N GLN A 296 39.67 -45.17 31.91
CA GLN A 296 39.52 -45.48 33.34
C GLN A 296 39.33 -44.27 34.28
N GLY A 297 38.25 -44.35 35.06
CA GLY A 297 38.04 -43.61 36.32
C GLY A 297 37.23 -42.32 36.12
N GLY A 298 36.19 -42.02 36.88
CA GLY A 298 35.64 -42.64 38.08
C GLY A 298 34.55 -41.72 38.65
N TYR A 299 33.63 -42.34 39.38
CA TYR A 299 32.68 -41.78 40.35
C TYR A 299 33.11 -40.46 41.01
N ASN A 300 32.20 -39.51 41.23
CA ASN A 300 31.32 -39.46 42.42
C ASN A 300 30.48 -38.14 42.45
N PRO A 301 29.19 -38.15 42.84
CA PRO A 301 28.50 -37.01 43.48
C PRO A 301 28.88 -36.99 45.00
N PRO A 302 28.26 -36.30 46.00
CA PRO A 302 26.93 -35.63 46.03
C PRO A 302 26.81 -34.37 46.95
N GLN A 303 25.55 -33.99 47.20
CA GLN A 303 24.97 -33.24 48.35
C GLN A 303 24.98 -31.71 48.25
N THR A 304 23.89 -30.99 48.55
CA THR A 304 22.76 -31.25 49.47
C THR A 304 21.49 -30.58 48.93
#